data_AF-A0AAW7E4E6-F1
#
_entry.id   AF-A0AAW7E4E6-F1
#
_cell.length_a   1.000
_cell.length_b   1.000
_cell.length_c   1.000
_cell.angle_alpha   90.00
_cell.angle_beta   90.00
_cell.angle_gamma   90.00
#
_symmetry.space_group_name_H-M   'P 1'
#
loop_
_entity.id
_entity.type
_entity.pdbx_description
1 polymer ?
#
loop_
_entity_poly.entity_id
_entity_poly.type
_entity_poly.pdbx_seq_one_letter_code
_entity_poly.pdbx_strand_id
1 'polypeptide(L)'
;MLTEKFKMKKKMHLWVLFLILLTTQQSFAVPASNASIEELLKITKTEQLIEQTQSQVLPVMQESMNQSLEAQGVKITDKEKTKIDQYLKESNTLILNELNWKTLKGDFIQIYADTFDQEEVDGLIAFYKTPVGQSTIEKMPLVMNKSMQLMQVKIQQLIPKIMNNLDKNLK
;
A
#
# COMPACT_ATOMS: atom_id res chain seq x y z
N MET A 1 0.52 75.01 12.23
CA MET A 1 1.48 74.24 11.41
C MET A 1 1.85 72.85 11.99
N LEU A 2 1.20 72.36 13.05
CA LEU A 2 1.53 71.06 13.70
C LEU A 2 0.48 69.95 13.48
N THR A 3 -0.66 70.25 12.88
CA THR A 3 -1.76 69.29 12.66
C THR A 3 -1.71 68.56 11.31
N GLU A 4 -0.94 69.06 10.34
CA GLU A 4 -0.76 68.45 9.01
C GLU A 4 0.22 67.26 9.01
N LYS A 5 1.28 67.31 9.84
CA LYS A 5 2.33 66.27 9.86
C LYS A 5 1.86 64.93 10.42
N PHE A 6 0.77 64.91 11.19
CA PHE A 6 0.25 63.67 11.81
C PHE A 6 -0.62 62.86 10.84
N LYS A 7 -1.27 63.51 9.86
CA LYS A 7 -2.10 62.84 8.84
C LYS A 7 -1.26 62.12 7.78
N MET A 8 -0.08 62.65 7.43
CA MET A 8 0.80 62.02 6.43
C MET A 8 1.45 60.72 6.93
N LYS A 9 1.83 60.62 8.21
CA LYS A 9 2.44 59.39 8.75
C LYS A 9 1.47 58.21 8.81
N LYS A 10 0.18 58.44 9.09
CA LYS A 10 -0.85 57.38 9.07
C LYS A 10 -1.19 56.91 7.64
N LYS A 11 -1.13 57.81 6.65
CA LYS A 11 -1.32 57.44 5.23
C LYS A 11 -0.12 56.70 4.64
N MET A 12 1.11 56.98 5.11
CA MET A 12 2.32 56.28 4.67
C MET A 12 2.33 54.79 5.09
N HIS A 13 1.75 54.45 6.24
CA HIS A 13 1.64 53.06 6.69
C HIS A 13 0.49 52.29 6.01
N LEU A 14 -0.48 52.99 5.42
CA LEU A 14 -1.58 52.36 4.69
C LEU A 14 -1.17 51.88 3.29
N TRP A 15 -0.09 52.44 2.72
CA TRP A 15 0.43 52.05 1.41
C TRP A 15 1.51 50.95 1.46
N VAL A 16 2.19 50.78 2.59
CA VAL A 16 3.14 49.67 2.79
C VAL A 16 2.42 48.33 3.04
N LEU A 17 1.15 48.38 3.45
CA LEU A 17 0.30 47.19 3.64
C LEU A 17 -0.38 46.68 2.36
N PHE A 18 -0.26 47.38 1.23
CA PHE A 18 -0.89 46.99 -0.04
C PHE A 18 0.10 46.47 -1.09
N LEU A 19 1.38 46.32 -0.74
CA LEU A 19 2.43 45.90 -1.68
C LEU A 19 3.29 44.75 -1.16
N ILE A 20 2.72 43.85 -0.36
CA ILE A 20 3.24 42.49 -0.27
C ILE A 20 2.43 41.69 -1.29
N LEU A 21 3.00 41.63 -2.49
CA LEU A 21 2.62 40.76 -3.58
C LEU A 21 2.15 39.41 -3.03
N LEU A 22 0.90 39.05 -3.31
CA LEU A 22 0.55 37.65 -3.53
C LEU A 22 1.36 37.17 -4.74
N THR A 23 2.63 36.82 -4.54
CA THR A 23 3.22 35.78 -5.36
C THR A 23 2.58 34.49 -4.88
N THR A 24 1.43 34.14 -5.46
CA THR A 24 1.10 32.73 -5.59
C THR A 24 2.18 32.15 -6.49
N GLN A 25 3.31 31.79 -5.91
CA GLN A 25 4.20 30.85 -6.56
C GLN A 25 3.30 29.64 -6.82
N GLN A 26 2.94 29.42 -8.07
CA GLN A 26 2.58 28.08 -8.50
C GLN A 26 3.83 27.27 -8.19
N SER A 27 3.84 26.64 -7.00
CA SER A 27 4.81 25.63 -6.66
C SER A 27 4.55 24.54 -7.69
N PHE A 28 5.32 24.54 -8.78
CA PHE A 28 5.37 23.38 -9.63
C PHE A 28 5.93 22.28 -8.74
N ALA A 29 5.08 21.32 -8.41
CA ALA A 29 5.43 20.13 -7.67
C ALA A 29 6.72 19.56 -8.27
N VAL A 30 7.82 19.65 -7.52
CA VAL A 30 9.12 19.14 -7.97
C VAL A 30 8.99 17.63 -8.03
N PRO A 31 9.32 16.96 -9.15
CA PRO A 31 9.26 15.50 -9.21
C PRO A 31 10.09 14.88 -8.09
N ALA A 32 9.56 13.85 -7.44
CA ALA A 32 10.30 13.14 -6.41
C ALA A 32 11.57 12.49 -6.98
N SER A 33 12.69 12.65 -6.29
CA SER A 33 13.96 12.05 -6.67
C SER A 33 13.98 10.56 -6.37
N ASN A 34 14.64 9.78 -7.22
CA ASN A 34 14.83 8.34 -7.00
C ASN A 34 15.47 8.06 -5.63
N ALA A 35 16.39 8.91 -5.17
CA ALA A 35 17.05 8.74 -3.88
C ALA A 35 16.07 8.86 -2.70
N SER A 36 15.19 9.86 -2.70
CA SER A 36 14.16 10.01 -1.66
C SER A 36 13.16 8.86 -1.70
N ILE A 37 12.75 8.42 -2.89
CA ILE A 37 11.84 7.28 -3.05
C ILE A 37 12.50 5.99 -2.54
N GLU A 38 13.77 5.74 -2.85
CA GLU A 38 14.51 4.60 -2.33
C GLU A 38 14.61 4.61 -0.80
N GLU A 39 14.82 5.78 -0.20
CA GLU A 39 14.79 5.95 1.24
C GLU A 39 13.41 5.64 1.81
N LEU A 40 12.34 6.17 1.20
CA LEU A 40 10.97 5.90 1.60
C LEU A 40 10.68 4.38 1.58
N LEU A 41 10.95 3.71 0.45
CA LEU A 41 10.73 2.27 0.27
C LEU A 41 11.51 1.43 1.29
N LYS A 42 12.73 1.86 1.64
CA LYS A 42 13.54 1.23 2.68
C LYS A 42 12.93 1.39 4.06
N ILE A 43 12.51 2.60 4.42
CA ILE A 43 11.93 2.91 5.74
C ILE A 43 10.58 2.21 5.91
N THR A 44 9.78 2.10 4.85
CA THR A 44 8.51 1.36 4.85
C THR A 44 8.68 -0.15 4.73
N LYS A 45 9.93 -0.64 4.63
CA LYS A 45 10.28 -2.08 4.56
C LYS A 45 9.58 -2.79 3.39
N THR A 46 9.50 -2.14 2.23
CA THR A 46 8.77 -2.66 1.06
C THR A 46 9.33 -3.99 0.55
N GLU A 47 10.64 -4.16 0.52
CA GLU A 47 11.31 -5.43 0.19
C GLU A 47 10.84 -6.57 1.10
N GLN A 48 10.87 -6.35 2.42
CA GLN A 48 10.40 -7.32 3.39
C GLN A 48 8.91 -7.64 3.21
N LEU A 49 8.07 -6.65 2.89
CA LEU A 49 6.65 -6.87 2.63
C LEU A 49 6.41 -7.76 1.40
N ILE A 50 7.20 -7.59 0.35
CA ILE A 50 7.16 -8.44 -0.86
C ILE A 50 7.52 -9.88 -0.50
N GLU A 51 8.63 -10.09 0.21
CA GLU A 51 9.06 -11.42 0.67
C GLU A 51 8.04 -12.10 1.61
N GLN A 52 7.47 -11.32 2.53
CA GLN A 52 6.42 -11.80 3.44
C GLN A 52 5.15 -12.17 2.69
N THR A 53 4.79 -11.43 1.64
CA THR A 53 3.62 -11.74 0.81
C THR A 53 3.86 -13.04 0.04
N GLN A 54 5.03 -13.21 -0.57
CA GLN A 54 5.37 -14.44 -1.29
C GLN A 54 5.37 -15.68 -0.40
N SER A 55 5.98 -15.57 0.79
CA SER A 55 6.03 -16.68 1.74
C SER A 55 4.66 -17.08 2.29
N GLN A 56 3.68 -16.16 2.30
CA GLN A 56 2.31 -16.45 2.74
C GLN A 56 1.39 -16.91 1.61
N VAL A 57 1.48 -16.29 0.43
CA VAL A 57 0.55 -16.54 -0.68
C VAL A 57 0.87 -17.82 -1.43
N LEU A 58 2.14 -18.10 -1.72
CA LEU A 58 2.53 -19.26 -2.54
C LEU A 58 2.10 -20.59 -1.91
N PRO A 59 2.28 -20.84 -0.59
CA PRO A 59 1.79 -22.08 0.02
C PRO A 59 0.26 -22.17 0.02
N VAL A 60 -0.45 -21.07 0.23
CA VAL A 60 -1.92 -21.03 0.19
C VAL A 60 -2.43 -21.38 -1.20
N MET A 61 -1.78 -20.88 -2.25
CA MET A 61 -2.13 -21.19 -3.63
C MET A 61 -1.88 -22.67 -3.96
N GLN A 62 -0.76 -23.24 -3.51
CA GLN A 62 -0.47 -24.66 -3.65
C GLN A 62 -1.52 -25.54 -2.94
N GLU A 63 -1.86 -25.21 -1.70
CA GLU A 63 -2.88 -25.92 -0.94
C GLU A 63 -4.26 -25.84 -1.60
N SER A 64 -4.64 -24.63 -2.08
CA SER A 64 -5.90 -24.44 -2.80
C SER A 64 -5.98 -25.28 -4.08
N MET A 65 -4.87 -25.46 -4.79
CA MET A 65 -4.83 -26.31 -5.99
C MET A 65 -5.04 -27.77 -5.62
N ASN A 66 -4.36 -28.27 -4.57
CA ASN A 66 -4.53 -29.63 -4.08
C ASN A 66 -5.97 -29.92 -3.68
N GLN A 67 -6.58 -29.03 -2.88
CA GLN A 67 -7.98 -29.13 -2.46
C GLN A 67 -8.94 -29.11 -3.67
N SER A 68 -8.67 -28.29 -4.68
CA SER A 68 -9.49 -28.24 -5.90
C SER A 68 -9.42 -29.55 -6.68
N LEU A 69 -8.25 -30.18 -6.79
CA LEU A 69 -8.10 -31.46 -7.49
C LEU A 69 -8.84 -32.59 -6.75
N GLU A 70 -8.76 -32.60 -5.42
CA GLU A 70 -9.50 -33.53 -4.56
C GLU A 70 -11.02 -33.34 -4.71
N ALA A 71 -11.50 -32.10 -4.68
CA ALA A 71 -12.93 -31.77 -4.81
C ALA A 71 -13.51 -32.18 -6.18
N GLN A 72 -12.69 -32.19 -7.24
CA GLN A 72 -13.09 -32.64 -8.57
C GLN A 72 -13.06 -34.17 -8.73
N GLY A 73 -12.71 -34.91 -7.67
CA GLY A 73 -12.63 -36.37 -7.71
C GLY A 73 -11.49 -36.90 -8.58
N VAL A 74 -10.49 -36.07 -8.89
CA VAL A 74 -9.30 -36.48 -9.64
C VAL A 74 -8.50 -37.43 -8.75
N LYS A 75 -8.51 -38.72 -9.09
CA LYS A 75 -7.70 -39.72 -8.40
C LYS A 75 -6.25 -39.59 -8.87
N ILE A 76 -5.46 -38.86 -8.10
CA ILE A 76 -4.04 -38.69 -8.34
C ILE A 76 -3.29 -39.93 -7.81
N THR A 77 -2.56 -40.61 -8.69
CA THR A 77 -1.61 -41.65 -8.28
C THR A 77 -0.38 -41.03 -7.61
N ASP A 78 0.35 -41.78 -6.78
CA ASP A 78 1.56 -41.25 -6.11
C ASP A 78 2.59 -40.68 -7.10
N LYS A 79 2.70 -41.27 -8.28
CA LYS A 79 3.57 -40.81 -9.37
C LYS A 79 3.11 -39.48 -9.97
N GLU A 80 1.81 -39.27 -10.10
CA GLU A 80 1.24 -37.99 -10.58
C GLU A 80 1.37 -36.91 -9.51
N LYS A 81 1.15 -37.25 -8.23
CA LYS A 81 1.34 -36.34 -7.11
C LYS A 81 2.77 -35.79 -7.08
N THR A 82 3.75 -36.68 -7.23
CA THR A 82 5.18 -36.29 -7.27
C THR A 82 5.47 -35.33 -8.42
N LYS A 83 4.88 -35.54 -9.60
CA LYS A 83 5.04 -34.64 -10.75
C LYS A 83 4.37 -33.27 -10.52
N ILE A 84 3.19 -33.26 -9.90
CA ILE A 84 2.47 -32.04 -9.55
C ILE A 84 3.26 -31.23 -8.52
N ASP A 85 3.74 -31.87 -7.47
CA ASP A 85 4.57 -31.23 -6.44
C ASP A 85 5.85 -30.64 -7.04
N GLN A 86 6.50 -31.37 -7.96
CA GLN A 86 7.67 -30.88 -8.68
C GLN A 86 7.34 -29.65 -9.55
N TYR A 87 6.27 -29.73 -10.34
CA TYR A 87 5.82 -28.62 -11.19
C TYR A 87 5.48 -27.37 -10.38
N LEU A 88 4.80 -27.52 -9.25
CA LEU A 88 4.48 -26.44 -8.33
C LEU A 88 5.73 -25.81 -7.73
N LYS A 89 6.71 -26.64 -7.33
CA LYS A 89 7.99 -26.15 -6.82
C LYS A 89 8.77 -25.37 -7.87
N GLU A 90 8.83 -25.86 -9.11
CA GLU A 90 9.46 -25.17 -10.23
C GLU A 90 8.76 -23.84 -10.53
N SER A 91 7.42 -23.83 -10.54
CA SER A 91 6.61 -22.62 -10.73
C SER A 91 6.83 -21.60 -9.62
N ASN A 92 6.84 -22.03 -8.36
CA ASN A 92 7.12 -21.16 -7.22
C ASN A 92 8.54 -20.59 -7.31
N THR A 93 9.53 -21.41 -7.70
CA THR A 93 10.92 -20.94 -7.89
C THR A 93 10.99 -19.87 -8.98
N LEU A 94 10.29 -20.06 -10.10
CA LEU A 94 10.21 -19.07 -11.17
C LEU A 94 9.58 -17.77 -10.65
N ILE A 95 8.45 -17.84 -9.94
CA ILE A 95 7.79 -16.67 -9.37
C ILE A 95 8.73 -15.90 -8.43
N LEU A 96 9.42 -16.59 -7.52
CA LEU A 96 10.38 -15.96 -6.59
C LEU A 96 11.55 -15.30 -7.34
N ASN A 97 12.00 -15.89 -8.45
CA ASN A 97 13.09 -15.36 -9.26
C ASN A 97 12.69 -14.17 -10.14
N GLU A 98 11.44 -14.11 -10.59
CA GLU A 98 10.96 -13.03 -11.46
C GLU A 98 10.36 -11.87 -10.66
N LEU A 99 9.76 -12.15 -9.50
CA LEU A 99 9.07 -11.16 -8.66
C LEU A 99 9.83 -10.82 -7.38
N ASN A 100 11.16 -10.73 -7.39
CA ASN A 100 11.93 -10.29 -6.22
C ASN A 100 12.21 -8.80 -6.22
N TRP A 101 12.78 -8.32 -5.11
CA TRP A 101 13.12 -6.91 -4.96
C TRP A 101 14.08 -6.39 -6.04
N LYS A 102 15.05 -7.18 -6.48
CA LYS A 102 16.02 -6.76 -7.50
C LYS A 102 15.33 -6.46 -8.84
N THR A 103 14.30 -7.21 -9.21
CA THR A 103 13.55 -6.98 -10.45
C THR A 103 12.50 -5.87 -10.26
N LEU A 104 11.80 -5.86 -9.13
CA LEU A 104 10.66 -4.95 -8.90
C LEU A 104 11.05 -3.55 -8.42
N LYS A 105 12.24 -3.35 -7.82
CA LYS A 105 12.63 -2.06 -7.24
C LYS A 105 12.49 -0.90 -8.23
N GLY A 106 12.91 -1.10 -9.48
CA GLY A 106 12.82 -0.08 -10.54
C GLY A 106 11.37 0.34 -10.80
N ASP A 107 10.47 -0.63 -10.92
CA ASP A 107 9.04 -0.38 -11.14
C ASP A 107 8.41 0.37 -9.95
N PHE A 108 8.75 -0.01 -8.72
CA PHE A 108 8.30 0.71 -7.53
C PHE A 108 8.80 2.16 -7.52
N ILE A 109 10.07 2.40 -7.86
CA ILE A 109 10.59 3.77 -7.94
C ILE A 109 9.81 4.58 -8.97
N GLN A 110 9.58 4.03 -10.16
CA GLN A 110 8.85 4.71 -11.21
C GLN A 110 7.41 5.03 -10.79
N ILE A 111 6.70 4.07 -10.18
CA ILE A 111 5.33 4.28 -9.68
C ILE A 111 5.28 5.45 -8.70
N TYR A 112 6.21 5.53 -7.74
CA TYR A 112 6.24 6.63 -6.79
C TYR A 112 6.63 7.96 -7.45
N ALA A 113 7.58 7.96 -8.38
CA ALA A 113 8.00 9.17 -9.10
C ALA A 113 6.89 9.76 -9.99
N ASP A 114 6.03 8.90 -10.55
CA ASP A 114 4.89 9.31 -11.37
C ASP A 114 3.67 9.73 -10.53
N THR A 115 3.63 9.37 -9.24
CA THR A 115 2.45 9.56 -8.37
C THR A 115 2.64 10.68 -7.35
N PHE A 116 3.83 10.81 -6.78
CA PHE A 116 4.12 11.73 -5.68
C PHE A 116 5.15 12.77 -6.09
N ASP A 117 4.98 13.97 -5.57
CA ASP A 117 6.01 15.00 -5.66
C ASP A 117 7.04 14.88 -4.52
N GLN A 118 8.12 15.67 -4.64
CA GLN A 118 9.23 15.64 -3.70
C GLN A 118 8.81 16.06 -2.29
N GLU A 119 7.91 17.03 -2.15
CA GLU A 119 7.43 17.51 -0.86
C GLU A 119 6.61 16.42 -0.14
N GLU A 120 5.75 15.72 -0.89
CA GLU A 120 4.98 14.59 -0.39
C GLU A 120 5.87 13.43 0.05
N VAL A 121 6.87 13.05 -0.77
CA VAL A 121 7.81 11.98 -0.42
C VAL A 121 8.62 12.34 0.83
N ASP A 122 9.12 13.57 0.93
CA ASP A 122 9.86 14.02 2.10
C ASP A 122 8.98 14.05 3.35
N GLY A 123 7.71 14.46 3.21
CA GLY A 123 6.71 14.41 4.28
C GLY A 123 6.44 12.99 4.76
N LEU A 124 6.31 12.03 3.85
CA LEU A 124 6.14 10.61 4.18
C LEU A 124 7.37 10.06 4.89
N ILE A 125 8.59 10.35 4.41
CA ILE A 125 9.83 9.94 5.06
C ILE A 125 9.89 10.50 6.49
N ALA A 126 9.61 11.79 6.66
CA ALA A 126 9.62 12.45 7.97
C ALA A 126 8.62 11.80 8.93
N PHE A 127 7.40 11.52 8.46
CA PHE A 127 6.38 10.84 9.26
C PHE A 127 6.80 9.42 9.64
N TYR A 128 7.24 8.62 8.67
CA TYR A 128 7.61 7.22 8.93
C TYR A 128 8.85 7.07 9.79
N LYS A 129 9.73 8.08 9.89
CA LYS A 129 10.83 8.12 10.87
C LYS A 129 10.37 8.32 12.32
N THR A 130 9.14 8.77 12.56
CA THR A 130 8.62 8.94 13.92
C THR A 130 8.30 7.58 14.58
N PRO A 131 8.27 7.49 15.93
CA PRO A 131 7.83 6.27 16.61
C PRO A 131 6.42 5.81 16.22
N VAL A 132 5.52 6.76 15.96
CA VAL A 132 4.15 6.46 15.50
C VAL A 132 4.17 5.94 14.07
N GLY A 133 4.92 6.57 13.16
CA GLY A 133 5.07 6.13 11.78
C GLY A 133 5.66 4.72 11.67
N GLN A 134 6.71 4.42 12.44
CA GLN A 134 7.24 3.05 12.54
C GLN A 134 6.21 2.06 13.08
N SER A 135 5.46 2.43 14.12
CA SER A 135 4.36 1.59 14.62
C SER A 135 3.26 1.36 13.58
N THR A 136 3.02 2.30 12.67
CA THR A 136 2.06 2.12 11.56
C THR A 136 2.56 1.06 10.58
N ILE A 137 3.84 1.13 10.17
CA ILE A 137 4.45 0.13 9.28
C ILE A 137 4.31 -1.29 9.86
N GLU A 138 4.54 -1.45 11.15
CA GLU A 138 4.48 -2.76 11.81
C GLU A 138 3.05 -3.27 12.05
N LYS A 139 2.11 -2.38 12.37
CA LYS A 139 0.76 -2.79 12.80
C LYS A 139 -0.26 -2.79 11.69
N MET A 140 -0.08 -2.06 10.59
CA MET A 140 -1.05 -2.06 9.49
C MET A 140 -1.27 -3.44 8.86
N PRO A 141 -0.24 -4.28 8.63
CA PRO A 141 -0.45 -5.66 8.20
C PRO A 141 -1.28 -6.48 9.21
N LEU A 142 -1.11 -6.25 10.51
CA LEU A 142 -1.87 -6.93 11.56
C LEU A 142 -3.34 -6.47 11.58
N VAL A 143 -3.58 -5.17 11.39
CA VAL A 143 -4.94 -4.62 11.27
C VAL A 143 -5.65 -5.22 10.06
N MET A 144 -4.97 -5.32 8.91
CA MET A 144 -5.53 -5.93 7.72
C MET A 144 -5.87 -7.41 7.94
N ASN A 145 -4.95 -8.18 8.53
CA ASN A 145 -5.19 -9.59 8.87
C ASN A 145 -6.38 -9.78 9.82
N LYS A 146 -6.46 -8.98 10.91
CA LYS A 146 -7.60 -9.02 11.84
C LYS A 146 -8.91 -8.63 11.15
N SER A 147 -8.87 -7.69 10.22
CA SER A 147 -10.05 -7.26 9.45
C SER A 147 -10.55 -8.38 8.53
N MET A 148 -9.65 -9.09 7.85
CA MET A 148 -10.00 -10.26 7.04
C MET A 148 -10.63 -11.37 7.88
N GLN A 149 -10.05 -11.68 9.05
CA GLN A 149 -10.60 -12.67 9.99
C GLN A 149 -12.00 -12.30 10.47
N LEU A 150 -12.21 -11.02 10.82
CA LEU A 150 -13.53 -10.51 11.19
C LEU A 150 -14.55 -10.74 10.07
N MET A 151 -14.19 -10.39 8.83
CA MET A 151 -15.07 -10.58 7.68
C MET A 151 -15.39 -12.05 7.44
N GLN A 152 -14.41 -12.95 7.56
CA GLN A 152 -14.63 -14.39 7.43
C GLN A 152 -15.66 -14.90 8.47
N VAL A 153 -15.53 -14.48 9.73
CA VAL A 153 -16.50 -14.82 10.80
C VAL A 153 -17.89 -14.28 10.48
N LYS A 154 -18.00 -13.04 10.01
CA LYS A 154 -19.29 -12.44 9.63
C LYS A 154 -19.95 -13.19 8.48
N ILE A 155 -19.19 -13.58 7.47
CA ILE A 155 -19.70 -14.36 6.34
C ILE A 155 -20.20 -15.73 6.83
N GLN A 156 -19.44 -16.45 7.66
CA GLN A 156 -19.86 -17.73 8.22
C GLN A 156 -21.18 -17.64 9.00
N GLN A 157 -21.40 -16.54 9.74
CA GLN A 157 -22.65 -16.28 10.46
C GLN A 157 -23.83 -15.91 9.54
N LEU A 158 -23.55 -15.37 8.36
CA LEU A 158 -24.57 -14.98 7.38
C LEU A 158 -25.05 -16.15 6.53
N ILE A 159 -24.17 -17.11 6.20
CA ILE A 159 -24.50 -18.27 5.34
C ILE A 159 -25.81 -18.97 5.77
N PRO A 160 -26.03 -19.35 7.04
CA PRO A 160 -27.28 -20.02 7.44
C PRO A 160 -28.52 -19.16 7.25
N LYS A 161 -28.41 -17.83 7.42
CA LYS A 161 -29.53 -16.90 7.21
C LYS A 161 -29.89 -16.80 5.73
N ILE A 162 -28.88 -16.77 4.86
CA ILE A 162 -29.07 -16.78 3.40
C ILE A 162 -29.76 -18.08 2.97
N MET A 163 -29.30 -19.24 3.44
CA MET A 163 -29.89 -20.54 3.11
C MET A 163 -31.35 -20.66 3.59
N ASN A 164 -31.65 -20.24 4.82
CA ASN A 164 -33.03 -20.24 5.33
C ASN A 164 -33.94 -19.29 4.56
N ASN A 165 -33.43 -18.14 4.10
CA ASN A 165 -34.22 -17.24 3.27
C ASN A 165 -34.52 -17.84 1.89
N LEU A 166 -33.55 -18.53 1.29
CA LEU A 166 -33.74 -19.24 0.02
C LEU A 166 -34.80 -20.34 0.16
N ASP A 167 -34.72 -21.18 1.19
CA ASP A 167 -35.68 -22.25 1.45
C ASP A 167 -37.12 -21.74 1.64
N LYS A 168 -37.29 -20.55 2.24
CA LYS A 168 -38.61 -19.92 2.42
C LYS A 168 -39.19 -19.38 1.13
N ASN A 169 -38.36 -18.90 0.20
CA ASN A 169 -38.83 -18.35 -1.08
C ASN A 169 -39.05 -19.41 -2.16
N LEU A 170 -38.57 -20.64 -1.95
CA LEU A 170 -38.78 -21.79 -2.84
C LEU A 170 -40.02 -22.63 -2.45
N LYS A 171 -40.70 -22.30 -1.35
CA LYS A 171 -41.97 -22.91 -0.91
C LYS A 171 -43.12 -21.96 -1.17
#